data_AF-A0A955P7G6-F1
#
_entry.id   AF-A0A955P7G6-F1
#
_cell.length_a   1.000
_cell.length_b   1.000
_cell.length_c   1.000
_cell.angle_alpha   90.00
_cell.angle_beta   90.00
_cell.angle_gamma   90.00
#
_symmetry.space_group_name_H-M   'P 1'
#
loop_
_entity.id
_entity.type
_entity.pdbx_description
1 polymer ?
#
loop_
_entity_poly.entity_id
_entity_poly.type
_entity_poly.pdbx_seq_one_letter_code
_entity_poly.pdbx_strand_id
1 'polypeptide(L)'
;MPKKTRILIVSTGRIHDFAMAGHLIEERLASEVDFDVTLSFDLEPISEAGLRRFDVLILYVQEERLSKNQTSDLVTWVSKGKTLIGLHCATASFLDNPEYGRLLGWRFSNHGPIHRFEVAPTETDHPITRRIPPFKVEDELYLLEDLAGDSEILLTARWQGGKQPILTFRQEGKGKVVYFALGHDARSLGDPTFQKILLRSIRWTRGVKESDPIRCGVIGYGGAYNMGREHGRLIEATRGLELVGVCDLDSTRLALAKEDFPSVAVFPSYRRLLQMDELDLVVLVTPHNTHAALAVQCLNAGKHVITEKPMCITVTEAKKMVGAAKRKKRMLSVFHNRRWDGDYTTLKRIAASGAIGEIFQIEVFSGGYEHPGWWWRSDKKISGGCLHDWGAHFIDWFLDLIPSPVIDVAGHFHKR
;
A
#
# COMPACT_ATOMS: atom_id res chain seq x y z
N MET A 1 -12.20 -19.72 -8.67
CA MET A 1 -11.47 -18.43 -8.63
C MET A 1 -12.48 -17.31 -8.83
N PRO A 2 -12.38 -16.16 -8.14
CA PRO A 2 -13.26 -15.03 -8.41
C PRO A 2 -13.12 -14.57 -9.86
N LYS A 3 -14.23 -14.11 -10.47
CA LYS A 3 -14.25 -13.61 -11.84
C LYS A 3 -13.38 -12.34 -11.92
N LYS A 4 -12.42 -12.32 -12.84
CA LYS A 4 -11.56 -11.14 -13.07
C LYS A 4 -12.39 -9.92 -13.50
N THR A 5 -11.96 -8.74 -13.08
CA THR A 5 -12.51 -7.47 -13.57
C THR A 5 -11.96 -7.21 -14.96
N ARG A 6 -12.86 -7.07 -15.95
CA ARG A 6 -12.48 -6.79 -17.35
C ARG A 6 -12.37 -5.29 -17.55
N ILE A 7 -11.19 -4.81 -17.93
CA ILE A 7 -10.85 -3.39 -18.01
C ILE A 7 -10.48 -3.06 -19.45
N LEU A 8 -11.14 -2.07 -20.03
CA LEU A 8 -10.73 -1.45 -21.28
C LEU A 8 -10.03 -0.12 -20.97
N ILE A 9 -8.81 0.04 -21.48
CA ILE A 9 -8.10 1.31 -21.50
C ILE A 9 -8.21 1.84 -22.93
N VAL A 10 -8.69 3.07 -23.07
CA VAL A 10 -8.62 3.80 -24.35
C VAL A 10 -7.64 4.95 -24.16
N SER A 11 -6.56 4.92 -24.93
CA SER A 11 -5.50 5.94 -24.90
C SER A 11 -5.26 6.49 -26.29
N THR A 12 -5.77 7.67 -26.62
CA THR A 12 -5.63 8.25 -27.97
C THR A 12 -5.71 9.76 -27.96
N GLY A 13 -5.01 10.40 -28.88
CA GLY A 13 -5.01 11.84 -29.07
C GLY A 13 -3.72 12.32 -29.74
N ARG A 14 -3.43 13.61 -29.66
CA ARG A 14 -2.28 14.23 -30.36
C ARG A 14 -1.31 15.05 -29.51
N ILE A 15 -1.67 15.38 -28.27
CA ILE A 15 -0.92 16.34 -27.45
C ILE A 15 0.02 15.62 -26.47
N HIS A 16 -0.41 14.51 -25.86
CA HIS A 16 0.40 13.69 -24.96
C HIS A 16 1.03 12.48 -25.68
N ASP A 17 1.96 11.80 -25.02
CA ASP A 17 2.44 10.49 -25.44
C ASP A 17 1.44 9.40 -24.99
N PHE A 18 0.38 9.21 -25.79
CA PHE A 18 -0.69 8.24 -25.52
C PHE A 18 -0.19 6.79 -25.57
N ALA A 19 0.80 6.49 -26.40
CA ALA A 19 1.39 5.15 -26.46
C ALA A 19 2.07 4.79 -25.14
N MET A 20 2.95 5.68 -24.66
CA MET A 20 3.61 5.53 -23.37
C MET A 20 2.60 5.47 -22.23
N ALA A 21 1.65 6.41 -22.17
CA ALA A 21 0.66 6.46 -21.09
C ALA A 21 -0.20 5.20 -21.04
N GLY A 22 -0.72 4.77 -22.20
CA GLY A 22 -1.50 3.54 -22.34
C GLY A 22 -0.75 2.31 -21.84
N HIS A 23 0.51 2.13 -22.23
CA HIS A 23 1.33 1.00 -21.79
C HIS A 23 1.71 1.05 -20.31
N LEU A 24 2.00 2.23 -19.74
CA LEU A 24 2.28 2.36 -18.30
C LEU A 24 1.06 1.97 -17.46
N ILE A 25 -0.13 2.39 -17.88
CA ILE A 25 -1.38 2.02 -17.20
C ILE A 25 -1.63 0.52 -17.37
N GLU A 26 -1.51 -0.01 -18.59
CA GLU A 26 -1.69 -1.43 -18.89
C GLU A 26 -0.75 -2.32 -18.09
N GLU A 27 0.56 -2.06 -18.11
CA GLU A 27 1.58 -2.83 -17.38
C GLU A 27 1.24 -2.89 -15.89
N ARG A 28 0.89 -1.74 -15.30
CA ARG A 28 0.55 -1.70 -13.88
C ARG A 28 -0.70 -2.51 -13.59
N LEU A 29 -1.78 -2.37 -14.37
CA LEU A 29 -3.02 -3.11 -14.13
C LEU A 29 -2.89 -4.60 -14.43
N ALA A 30 -2.13 -4.98 -15.46
CA ALA A 30 -1.95 -6.38 -15.88
C ALA A 30 -1.16 -7.22 -14.87
N SER A 31 -0.34 -6.57 -14.02
CA SER A 31 0.35 -7.25 -12.91
C SER A 31 -0.56 -7.65 -11.75
N GLU A 32 -1.81 -7.20 -11.72
CA GLU A 32 -2.79 -7.57 -10.69
C GLU A 32 -3.53 -8.87 -11.07
N VAL A 33 -3.58 -9.83 -10.14
CA VAL A 33 -4.15 -11.16 -10.38
C VAL A 33 -5.67 -11.15 -10.63
N ASP A 34 -6.36 -10.12 -10.16
CA ASP A 34 -7.81 -9.94 -10.25
C ASP A 34 -8.27 -9.18 -11.50
N PHE A 35 -7.35 -8.72 -12.36
CA PHE A 35 -7.66 -7.93 -13.56
C PHE A 35 -7.42 -8.69 -14.88
N ASP A 36 -8.23 -8.33 -15.88
CA ASP A 36 -8.13 -8.72 -17.27
C ASP A 36 -8.18 -7.44 -18.11
N VAL A 37 -7.07 -7.05 -18.72
CA VAL A 37 -6.84 -5.69 -19.24
C VAL A 37 -6.75 -5.74 -20.76
N THR A 38 -7.38 -4.78 -21.43
CA THR A 38 -7.29 -4.57 -22.87
C THR A 38 -6.97 -3.11 -23.14
N LEU A 39 -5.91 -2.84 -23.90
CA LEU A 39 -5.53 -1.50 -24.35
C LEU A 39 -5.99 -1.26 -25.80
N SER A 40 -6.58 -0.09 -26.04
CA SER A 40 -6.98 0.41 -27.36
C SER A 40 -6.40 1.80 -27.60
N PHE A 41 -5.97 2.06 -28.83
CA PHE A 41 -5.49 3.37 -29.28
C PHE A 41 -6.50 4.08 -30.19
N ASP A 42 -7.75 3.63 -30.19
CA ASP A 42 -8.86 4.24 -30.91
C ASP A 42 -10.18 4.14 -30.11
N LEU A 43 -11.19 4.88 -30.57
CA LEU A 43 -12.49 4.99 -29.92
C LEU A 43 -13.51 3.94 -30.37
N GLU A 44 -13.20 3.05 -31.33
CA GLU A 44 -14.16 2.06 -31.85
C GLU A 44 -14.75 1.14 -30.76
N PRO A 45 -14.00 0.72 -29.73
CA PRO A 45 -14.55 -0.07 -28.63
C PRO A 45 -15.61 0.64 -27.79
N ILE A 46 -15.72 1.98 -27.87
CA ILE A 46 -16.76 2.77 -27.16
C ILE A 46 -18.08 2.68 -27.93
N SER A 47 -18.60 1.47 -28.05
CA SER A 47 -19.90 1.15 -28.66
C SER A 47 -20.63 0.12 -27.79
N GLU A 48 -21.94 -0.05 -27.98
CA GLU A 48 -22.72 -1.04 -27.23
C GLU A 48 -22.07 -2.45 -27.31
N ALA A 49 -21.68 -2.85 -28.52
CA ALA A 49 -21.07 -4.16 -28.77
C ALA A 49 -19.66 -4.32 -28.17
N GLY A 50 -18.89 -3.23 -28.10
CA GLY A 50 -17.56 -3.21 -27.49
C GLY A 50 -17.65 -3.19 -25.95
N LEU A 51 -18.37 -2.21 -25.40
CA LEU A 51 -18.44 -1.95 -23.96
C LEU A 51 -19.08 -3.11 -23.17
N ARG A 52 -20.02 -3.88 -23.74
CA ARG A 52 -20.63 -5.04 -23.05
C ARG A 52 -19.61 -6.09 -22.58
N ARG A 53 -18.42 -6.12 -23.20
CA ARG A 53 -17.31 -7.03 -22.86
C ARG A 53 -16.56 -6.61 -21.60
N PHE A 54 -16.74 -5.38 -21.14
CA PHE A 54 -15.95 -4.79 -20.06
C PHE A 54 -16.80 -4.43 -18.85
N ASP A 55 -16.13 -4.28 -17.72
CA ASP A 55 -16.70 -3.87 -16.44
C ASP A 55 -16.22 -2.45 -16.04
N VAL A 56 -15.04 -2.06 -16.53
CA VAL A 56 -14.42 -0.75 -16.33
C VAL A 56 -13.90 -0.21 -17.68
N LEU A 57 -14.09 1.08 -17.92
CA LEU A 57 -13.50 1.84 -19.00
C LEU A 57 -12.61 2.92 -18.39
N ILE A 58 -11.34 2.96 -18.78
CA ILE A 58 -10.39 4.02 -18.44
C ILE A 58 -10.16 4.85 -19.69
N LEU A 59 -10.41 6.15 -19.60
CA LEU A 59 -10.17 7.11 -20.66
C LEU A 59 -8.94 7.94 -20.34
N TYR A 60 -7.91 7.79 -21.17
CA TYR A 60 -6.77 8.70 -21.27
C TYR A 60 -6.76 9.27 -22.69
N VAL A 61 -7.76 10.11 -22.99
CA VAL A 61 -8.06 10.53 -24.36
C VAL A 61 -8.00 12.03 -24.49
N GLN A 62 -7.58 12.50 -25.66
CA GLN A 62 -7.68 13.90 -26.09
C GLN A 62 -8.07 13.97 -27.56
N GLU A 63 -9.36 13.79 -27.80
CA GLU A 63 -9.96 13.76 -29.12
C GLU A 63 -11.07 14.81 -29.23
N GLU A 64 -11.32 15.28 -30.45
CA GLU A 64 -12.28 16.35 -30.69
C GLU A 64 -13.73 15.88 -30.56
N ARG A 65 -14.06 14.66 -31.01
CA ARG A 65 -15.45 14.20 -31.14
C ARG A 65 -15.66 12.77 -30.70
N LEU A 66 -16.78 12.56 -30.02
CA LEU A 66 -17.41 11.27 -29.80
C LEU A 66 -18.74 11.28 -30.54
N SER A 67 -19.04 10.27 -31.35
CA SER A 67 -20.31 10.26 -32.07
C SER A 67 -21.50 10.20 -31.11
N LYS A 68 -22.68 10.65 -31.56
CA LYS A 68 -23.91 10.60 -30.74
C LYS A 68 -24.25 9.19 -30.26
N ASN A 69 -24.05 8.18 -31.11
CA ASN A 69 -24.28 6.78 -30.74
C ASN A 69 -23.30 6.32 -29.65
N GLN A 70 -22.00 6.58 -29.81
CA GLN A 70 -20.99 6.21 -28.81
C GLN A 70 -21.24 6.93 -27.47
N THR A 71 -21.71 8.17 -27.50
CA THR A 71 -22.10 8.94 -26.30
C THR A 71 -23.27 8.27 -25.58
N SER A 72 -24.34 7.97 -26.31
CA SER A 72 -25.52 7.30 -25.76
C SER A 72 -25.20 5.91 -25.22
N ASP A 73 -24.38 5.15 -25.93
CA ASP A 73 -23.89 3.82 -25.53
C ASP A 73 -23.08 3.90 -24.23
N LEU A 74 -22.16 4.87 -24.14
CA LEU A 74 -21.34 5.10 -22.95
C LEU A 74 -22.20 5.47 -21.74
N VAL A 75 -23.07 6.47 -21.86
CA VAL A 75 -23.97 6.90 -20.78
C VAL A 75 -24.85 5.74 -20.32
N THR A 76 -25.45 5.01 -21.26
CA THR A 76 -26.29 3.84 -20.96
C THR A 76 -25.50 2.73 -20.27
N TRP A 77 -24.27 2.47 -20.73
CA TRP A 77 -23.40 1.45 -20.17
C TRP A 77 -23.04 1.78 -18.71
N VAL A 78 -22.64 3.02 -18.42
CA VAL A 78 -22.38 3.47 -17.05
C VAL A 78 -23.65 3.33 -16.20
N SER A 79 -24.78 3.92 -16.63
CA SER A 79 -26.06 3.89 -15.89
C SER A 79 -26.55 2.49 -15.52
N LYS A 80 -26.16 1.46 -16.28
CA LYS A 80 -26.45 0.03 -16.02
C LYS A 80 -25.58 -0.63 -14.94
N GLY A 81 -24.64 0.07 -14.32
CA GLY A 81 -23.82 -0.47 -13.23
C GLY A 81 -22.33 -0.64 -13.55
N LYS A 82 -21.84 0.07 -14.56
CA LYS A 82 -20.46 -0.03 -15.03
C LYS A 82 -19.64 1.16 -14.56
N THR A 83 -18.32 1.04 -14.68
CA THR A 83 -17.39 2.03 -14.15
C THR A 83 -16.71 2.79 -15.28
N LEU A 84 -16.80 4.11 -15.23
CA LEU A 84 -15.97 5.01 -16.05
C LEU A 84 -14.90 5.66 -15.17
N ILE A 85 -13.66 5.65 -15.62
CA ILE A 85 -12.56 6.39 -15.02
C ILE A 85 -11.97 7.32 -16.07
N GLY A 86 -12.08 8.63 -15.90
CA GLY A 86 -11.37 9.61 -16.71
C GLY A 86 -10.05 9.99 -16.04
N LEU A 87 -8.97 10.03 -16.81
CA LEU A 87 -7.65 10.43 -16.34
C LEU A 87 -7.23 11.71 -17.08
N HIS A 88 -6.71 12.68 -16.33
CA HIS A 88 -6.06 13.89 -16.83
C HIS A 88 -6.80 14.57 -18.00
N CYS A 89 -6.33 14.35 -19.24
CA CYS A 89 -6.85 14.92 -20.47
C CYS A 89 -8.28 14.49 -20.84
N ALA A 90 -8.86 13.50 -20.15
CA ALA A 90 -10.26 13.09 -20.34
C ALA A 90 -11.25 14.26 -20.21
N THR A 91 -11.00 15.23 -19.31
CA THR A 91 -11.86 16.43 -19.19
C THR A 91 -11.66 17.46 -20.30
N ALA A 92 -10.58 17.36 -21.06
CA ALA A 92 -10.28 18.18 -22.23
C ALA A 92 -10.73 17.53 -23.56
N SER A 93 -11.36 16.35 -23.49
CA SER A 93 -11.91 15.64 -24.65
C SER A 93 -13.36 15.98 -24.93
N PHE A 94 -13.75 15.83 -26.20
CA PHE A 94 -15.15 15.88 -26.64
C PHE A 94 -15.86 17.16 -26.19
N LEU A 95 -15.20 18.32 -26.33
CA LEU A 95 -15.68 19.58 -25.77
C LEU A 95 -17.04 20.03 -26.35
N ASP A 96 -17.40 19.56 -27.55
CA ASP A 96 -18.70 19.79 -28.18
C ASP A 96 -19.83 18.90 -27.61
N ASN A 97 -19.51 18.00 -26.67
CA ASN A 97 -20.40 17.02 -26.10
C ASN A 97 -20.73 17.32 -24.63
N PRO A 98 -21.82 18.06 -24.35
CA PRO A 98 -22.20 18.40 -22.98
C PRO A 98 -22.66 17.18 -22.16
N GLU A 99 -23.16 16.12 -22.81
CA GLU A 99 -23.56 14.88 -22.12
C GLU A 99 -22.36 14.14 -21.57
N TYR A 100 -21.26 14.05 -22.33
CA TYR A 100 -20.00 13.48 -21.87
C TYR A 100 -19.42 14.29 -20.70
N GLY A 101 -19.36 15.62 -20.84
CA GLY A 101 -18.87 16.49 -19.78
C GLY A 101 -19.66 16.33 -18.48
N ARG A 102 -21.00 16.27 -18.57
CA ARG A 102 -21.85 16.01 -17.39
C ARG A 102 -21.65 14.60 -16.83
N LEU A 103 -21.49 13.59 -17.70
CA LEU A 103 -21.19 12.21 -17.28
C LEU A 103 -19.90 12.14 -16.46
N LEU A 104 -18.82 12.77 -16.93
CA LEU A 104 -17.54 12.84 -16.22
C LEU A 104 -17.61 13.73 -14.98
N GLY A 105 -18.51 14.72 -15.00
CA GLY A 105 -18.78 15.68 -13.93
C GLY A 105 -18.02 17.00 -14.08
N TRP A 106 -16.99 17.03 -14.93
CA TRP A 106 -16.02 18.12 -15.01
C TRP A 106 -15.66 18.43 -16.45
N ARG A 107 -15.27 19.67 -16.70
CA ARG A 107 -14.65 20.10 -17.97
C ARG A 107 -13.36 20.85 -17.69
N PHE A 108 -12.36 20.57 -18.52
CA PHE A 108 -11.12 21.31 -18.52
C PHE A 108 -11.39 22.78 -18.88
N SER A 109 -10.93 23.69 -18.02
CA SER A 109 -11.01 25.13 -18.25
C SER A 109 -9.64 25.72 -18.59
N ASN A 110 -8.63 25.41 -17.78
CA ASN A 110 -7.26 25.89 -17.93
C ASN A 110 -6.29 24.99 -17.15
N HIS A 111 -4.99 25.24 -17.25
CA HIS A 111 -3.98 24.55 -16.43
C HIS A 111 -2.92 25.50 -15.90
N GLY A 112 -2.27 25.09 -14.80
CA GLY A 112 -0.99 25.67 -14.38
C GLY A 112 0.19 25.11 -15.21
N PRO A 113 1.42 25.59 -14.98
CA PRO A 113 2.60 24.93 -15.51
C PRO A 113 2.79 23.57 -14.83
N ILE A 114 3.56 22.67 -15.46
CA ILE A 114 4.06 21.47 -14.79
C ILE A 114 4.93 21.91 -13.62
N HIS A 115 4.55 21.50 -12.41
CA HIS A 115 5.32 21.79 -11.20
C HIS A 115 5.00 20.78 -10.11
N ARG A 116 5.80 20.81 -9.05
CA ARG A 116 5.56 19.99 -7.86
C ARG A 116 4.57 20.67 -6.92
N PHE A 117 3.46 20.00 -6.62
CA PHE A 117 2.45 20.49 -5.68
C PHE A 117 2.00 19.40 -4.71
N GLU A 118 1.38 19.83 -3.61
CA GLU A 118 0.83 18.94 -2.60
C GLU A 118 -0.63 18.61 -2.91
N VAL A 119 -0.96 17.32 -2.83
CA VAL A 119 -2.29 16.76 -2.92
C VAL A 119 -2.66 16.21 -1.54
N ALA A 120 -3.86 16.53 -1.07
CA ALA A 120 -4.36 16.10 0.23
C ALA A 120 -5.75 15.49 0.11
N PRO A 121 -6.06 14.42 0.87
CA PRO A 121 -7.40 13.89 0.98
C PRO A 121 -8.34 14.89 1.64
N THR A 122 -9.57 14.99 1.12
CA THR A 122 -10.68 15.69 1.77
C THR A 122 -11.33 14.82 2.83
N GLU A 123 -11.39 13.50 2.56
CA GLU A 123 -11.80 12.50 3.52
C GLU A 123 -10.78 11.37 3.68
N THR A 124 -10.52 11.03 4.95
CA THR A 124 -9.46 10.09 5.32
C THR A 124 -9.95 8.66 5.53
N ASP A 125 -11.28 8.45 5.56
CA ASP A 125 -11.87 7.13 5.77
C ASP A 125 -12.47 6.50 4.50
N HIS A 126 -12.58 7.28 3.41
CA HIS A 126 -13.09 6.76 2.14
C HIS A 126 -12.20 5.61 1.62
N PRO A 127 -12.76 4.49 1.13
CA PRO A 127 -11.98 3.31 0.73
C PRO A 127 -10.85 3.55 -0.28
N ILE A 128 -11.00 4.56 -1.14
CA ILE A 128 -9.98 4.98 -2.11
C ILE A 128 -8.81 5.71 -1.43
N THR A 129 -9.10 6.70 -0.58
CA THR A 129 -8.11 7.66 -0.03
C THR A 129 -7.61 7.30 1.36
N ARG A 130 -8.24 6.35 2.06
CA ARG A 130 -7.80 5.95 3.40
C ARG A 130 -6.35 5.48 3.45
N ARG A 131 -5.61 5.88 4.49
CA ARG A 131 -4.17 5.61 4.60
C ARG A 131 -3.35 6.15 3.41
N ILE A 132 -3.86 7.19 2.75
CA ILE A 132 -3.08 8.04 1.83
C ILE A 132 -2.85 9.35 2.57
N PRO A 133 -1.65 9.60 3.12
CA PRO A 133 -1.33 10.91 3.68
C PRO A 133 -1.24 11.95 2.57
N PRO A 134 -1.22 13.26 2.90
CA PRO A 134 -0.82 14.27 1.94
C PRO A 134 0.50 13.90 1.25
N PHE A 135 0.56 14.07 -0.07
CA PHE A 135 1.69 13.67 -0.88
C PHE A 135 2.02 14.76 -1.90
N LYS A 136 3.28 14.80 -2.32
CA LYS A 136 3.75 15.73 -3.36
C LYS A 136 3.94 14.98 -4.66
N VAL A 137 3.35 15.48 -5.73
CA VAL A 137 3.46 14.97 -7.09
C VAL A 137 3.94 16.10 -8.00
N GLU A 138 4.70 15.75 -9.04
CA GLU A 138 5.05 16.67 -10.12
C GLU A 138 4.15 16.35 -11.30
N ASP A 139 3.27 17.30 -11.65
CA ASP A 139 2.22 17.10 -12.66
C ASP A 139 1.74 18.46 -13.21
N GLU A 140 0.84 18.41 -14.19
CA GLU A 140 0.13 19.58 -14.71
C GLU A 140 -1.23 19.73 -14.01
N LEU A 141 -1.36 20.75 -13.16
CA LEU A 141 -2.58 20.98 -12.38
C LEU A 141 -3.70 21.55 -13.25
N TYR A 142 -4.72 20.74 -13.51
CA TYR A 142 -5.93 21.16 -14.24
C TYR A 142 -6.87 21.99 -13.36
N LEU A 143 -7.38 23.08 -13.94
CA LEU A 143 -8.47 23.89 -13.42
C LEU A 143 -9.76 23.45 -14.11
N LEU A 144 -10.78 23.15 -13.31
CA LEU A 144 -11.94 22.41 -13.75
C LEU A 144 -13.21 23.21 -13.53
N GLU A 145 -14.09 23.21 -14.52
CA GLU A 145 -15.46 23.67 -14.43
C GLU A 145 -16.35 22.50 -13.98
N ASP A 146 -17.13 22.69 -12.91
CA ASP A 146 -18.12 21.70 -12.46
C ASP A 146 -19.34 21.73 -13.37
N LEU A 147 -19.65 20.58 -13.98
CA LEU A 147 -20.77 20.44 -14.90
C LEU A 147 -21.94 19.63 -14.33
N ALA A 148 -21.71 18.88 -13.25
CA ALA A 148 -22.72 18.00 -12.67
C ALA A 148 -23.24 18.51 -11.32
N GLY A 149 -22.41 19.18 -10.51
CA GLY A 149 -22.78 19.72 -9.20
C GLY A 149 -22.99 18.65 -8.12
N ASP A 150 -22.76 17.38 -8.42
CA ASP A 150 -23.05 16.22 -7.56
C ASP A 150 -21.79 15.36 -7.28
N SER A 151 -20.61 15.81 -7.70
CA SER A 151 -19.36 15.08 -7.52
C SER A 151 -18.85 15.19 -6.08
N GLU A 152 -18.59 14.04 -5.44
CA GLU A 152 -17.82 13.96 -4.22
C GLU A 152 -16.34 14.18 -4.54
N ILE A 153 -15.72 15.19 -3.93
CA ILE A 153 -14.29 15.46 -4.09
C ILE A 153 -13.54 14.69 -3.02
N LEU A 154 -12.64 13.79 -3.41
CA LEU A 154 -11.87 12.90 -2.54
C LEU A 154 -10.43 13.36 -2.31
N LEU A 155 -9.82 14.01 -3.30
CA LEU A 155 -8.49 14.63 -3.20
C LEU A 155 -8.54 16.05 -3.72
N THR A 156 -7.77 16.95 -3.12
CA THR A 156 -7.62 18.34 -3.56
C THR A 156 -6.15 18.77 -3.60
N ALA A 157 -5.86 19.77 -4.43
CA ALA A 157 -4.62 20.53 -4.42
C ALA A 157 -4.94 22.03 -4.27
N ARG A 158 -3.95 22.84 -3.90
CA ARG A 158 -4.10 24.30 -3.85
C ARG A 158 -3.48 24.96 -5.07
N TRP A 159 -4.21 25.88 -5.69
CA TRP A 159 -3.75 26.73 -6.78
C TRP A 159 -4.17 28.17 -6.54
N GLN A 160 -3.21 29.10 -6.49
CA GLN A 160 -3.47 30.55 -6.31
C GLN A 160 -4.47 30.86 -5.17
N GLY A 161 -4.34 30.14 -4.05
CA GLY A 161 -5.22 30.28 -2.88
C GLY A 161 -6.51 29.44 -2.92
N GLY A 162 -6.98 29.01 -4.10
CA GLY A 162 -8.14 28.15 -4.28
C GLY A 162 -7.84 26.66 -4.13
N LYS A 163 -8.85 25.86 -3.77
CA LYS A 163 -8.78 24.40 -3.81
C LYS A 163 -9.26 23.90 -5.17
N GLN A 164 -8.50 23.02 -5.79
CA GLN A 164 -8.84 22.36 -7.06
C GLN A 164 -9.13 20.88 -6.82
N PRO A 165 -10.18 20.31 -7.45
CA PRO A 165 -10.46 18.89 -7.34
C PRO A 165 -9.39 18.08 -8.08
N ILE A 166 -8.85 17.07 -7.42
CA ILE A 166 -7.83 16.17 -7.98
C ILE A 166 -8.41 14.79 -8.26
N LEU A 167 -9.17 14.24 -7.32
CA LEU A 167 -9.86 12.97 -7.49
C LEU A 167 -11.31 13.19 -7.09
N THR A 168 -12.23 12.82 -7.98
CA THR A 168 -13.67 12.96 -7.73
C THR A 168 -14.39 11.66 -8.03
N PHE A 169 -15.53 11.49 -7.37
CA PHE A 169 -16.44 10.36 -7.55
C PHE A 169 -17.85 10.90 -7.75
N ARG A 170 -18.59 10.33 -8.69
CA ARG A 170 -20.04 10.53 -8.80
C ARG A 170 -20.76 9.23 -9.14
N GLN A 171 -22.00 9.14 -8.68
CA GLN A 171 -22.91 8.05 -8.98
C GLN A 171 -23.75 8.42 -10.21
N GLU A 172 -23.74 7.57 -11.24
CA GLU A 172 -24.55 7.76 -12.45
C GLU A 172 -25.43 6.53 -12.64
N GLY A 173 -26.74 6.66 -12.36
CA GLY A 173 -27.65 5.52 -12.28
C GLY A 173 -27.14 4.48 -11.29
N LYS A 174 -26.92 3.24 -11.75
CA LYS A 174 -26.27 2.17 -10.94
C LYS A 174 -24.74 2.17 -11.07
N GLY A 175 -24.19 2.91 -12.03
CA GLY A 175 -22.77 2.98 -12.33
C GLY A 175 -22.03 4.01 -11.49
N LYS A 176 -20.71 4.02 -11.68
CA LYS A 176 -19.81 4.88 -10.93
C LYS A 176 -18.85 5.55 -11.89
N VAL A 177 -18.67 6.85 -11.71
CA VAL A 177 -17.71 7.65 -12.48
C VAL A 177 -16.66 8.18 -11.52
N VAL A 178 -15.39 7.98 -11.87
CA VAL A 178 -14.26 8.54 -11.15
C VAL A 178 -13.50 9.42 -12.13
N TYR A 179 -13.13 10.62 -11.71
CA TYR A 179 -12.20 11.44 -12.46
C TYR A 179 -10.95 11.70 -11.63
N PHE A 180 -9.78 11.50 -12.23
CA PHE A 180 -8.48 11.73 -11.61
C PHE A 180 -7.70 12.72 -12.47
N ALA A 181 -7.53 13.95 -12.00
CA ALA A 181 -6.89 15.03 -12.73
C ALA A 181 -5.39 14.84 -12.95
N LEU A 182 -4.75 13.97 -12.16
CA LEU A 182 -3.34 13.62 -12.33
C LEU A 182 -3.14 12.67 -13.51
N GLY A 183 -1.90 12.63 -14.03
CA GLY A 183 -1.49 11.70 -15.07
C GLY A 183 -0.96 12.36 -16.34
N HIS A 184 -0.41 13.58 -16.29
CA HIS A 184 0.13 14.25 -17.49
C HIS A 184 1.18 13.43 -18.26
N ASP A 185 2.06 12.71 -17.56
CA ASP A 185 3.14 11.93 -18.18
C ASP A 185 3.65 10.78 -17.28
N ALA A 186 4.77 10.17 -17.67
CA ALA A 186 5.39 9.06 -16.93
C ALA A 186 5.73 9.39 -15.47
N ARG A 187 6.00 10.65 -15.10
CA ARG A 187 6.32 11.03 -13.72
C ARG A 187 5.10 10.82 -12.83
N SER A 188 3.93 11.28 -13.25
CA SER A 188 2.69 11.14 -12.48
C SER A 188 2.04 9.77 -12.64
N LEU A 189 2.05 9.19 -13.84
CA LEU A 189 1.55 7.82 -14.09
C LEU A 189 2.39 6.76 -13.37
N GLY A 190 3.70 7.01 -13.24
CA GLY A 190 4.65 6.17 -12.52
C GLY A 190 4.64 6.36 -11.00
N ASP A 191 3.96 7.39 -10.48
CA ASP A 191 3.94 7.67 -9.04
C ASP A 191 3.23 6.52 -8.28
N PRO A 192 3.86 5.92 -7.26
CA PRO A 192 3.27 4.80 -6.52
C PRO A 192 1.96 5.14 -5.81
N THR A 193 1.78 6.40 -5.40
CA THR A 193 0.55 6.87 -4.76
C THR A 193 -0.57 7.00 -5.79
N PHE A 194 -0.28 7.58 -6.97
CA PHE A 194 -1.20 7.62 -8.11
C PHE A 194 -1.69 6.22 -8.48
N GLN A 195 -0.76 5.29 -8.71
CA GLN A 195 -1.10 3.90 -9.06
C GLN A 195 -1.94 3.22 -7.98
N LYS A 196 -1.59 3.40 -6.71
CA LYS A 196 -2.36 2.86 -5.58
C LYS A 196 -3.78 3.41 -5.53
N ILE A 197 -3.96 4.70 -5.78
CA ILE A 197 -5.29 5.34 -5.86
C ILE A 197 -6.08 4.75 -7.03
N LEU A 198 -5.49 4.66 -8.22
CA LEU A 198 -6.15 4.09 -9.40
C LEU A 198 -6.63 2.65 -9.16
N LEU A 199 -5.78 1.79 -8.61
CA LEU A 199 -6.12 0.41 -8.26
C LEU A 199 -7.30 0.33 -7.27
N ARG A 200 -7.30 1.22 -6.27
CA ARG A 200 -8.38 1.29 -5.28
C ARG A 200 -9.68 1.83 -5.87
N SER A 201 -9.61 2.82 -6.76
CA SER A 201 -10.76 3.32 -7.52
C SER A 201 -11.42 2.19 -8.30
N ILE A 202 -10.65 1.38 -9.02
CA ILE A 202 -11.16 0.22 -9.77
C ILE A 202 -11.82 -0.79 -8.82
N ARG A 203 -11.14 -1.22 -7.76
CA ARG A 203 -11.68 -2.24 -6.83
C ARG A 203 -12.95 -1.77 -6.13
N TRP A 204 -12.93 -0.56 -5.59
CA TRP A 204 -14.07 -0.02 -4.86
C TRP A 204 -15.27 0.24 -5.78
N THR A 205 -15.05 0.73 -7.00
CA THR A 205 -16.14 0.96 -7.95
C THR A 205 -16.79 -0.35 -8.41
N ARG A 206 -16.01 -1.44 -8.52
CA ARG A 206 -16.51 -2.78 -8.81
C ARG A 206 -17.18 -3.48 -7.62
N GLY A 207 -17.31 -2.80 -6.49
CA GLY A 207 -17.96 -3.37 -5.31
C GLY A 207 -17.14 -4.48 -4.68
N VAL A 208 -15.82 -4.52 -4.91
CA VAL A 208 -14.90 -5.30 -4.09
C VAL A 208 -15.02 -4.70 -2.69
N LYS A 209 -15.82 -5.36 -1.85
CA LYS A 209 -15.98 -4.99 -0.46
C LYS A 209 -14.63 -5.09 0.22
N GLU A 210 -14.45 -4.27 1.25
CA GLU A 210 -13.34 -4.48 2.18
C GLU A 210 -13.34 -5.96 2.59
N SER A 211 -12.20 -6.62 2.45
CA SER A 211 -12.07 -8.00 2.93
C SER A 211 -12.34 -8.01 4.42
N ASP A 212 -12.76 -9.16 4.94
CA ASP A 212 -12.78 -9.39 6.38
C ASP A 212 -11.43 -8.96 7.00
N PRO A 213 -11.44 -8.37 8.21
CA PRO A 213 -10.21 -7.95 8.86
C PRO A 213 -9.23 -9.12 8.93
N ILE A 214 -7.96 -8.83 8.77
CA ILE A 214 -6.91 -9.82 8.99
C ILE A 214 -6.84 -10.05 10.49
N ARG A 215 -7.25 -11.25 10.92
CA ARG A 215 -7.31 -11.62 12.33
C ARG A 215 -5.93 -12.03 12.79
N CYS A 216 -5.42 -11.26 13.74
CA CYS A 216 -4.05 -11.31 14.21
C CYS A 216 -3.96 -11.98 15.58
N GLY A 217 -2.92 -12.78 15.77
CA GLY A 217 -2.54 -13.33 17.06
C GLY A 217 -1.15 -12.84 17.48
N VAL A 218 -0.94 -12.57 18.76
CA VAL A 218 0.38 -12.22 19.32
C VAL A 218 0.90 -13.39 20.15
N ILE A 219 2.14 -13.83 19.90
CA ILE A 219 2.84 -14.82 20.73
C ILE A 219 3.98 -14.10 21.47
N GLY A 220 3.88 -14.05 22.79
CA GLY A 220 4.75 -13.29 23.69
C GLY A 220 4.15 -11.92 24.00
N TYR A 221 3.60 -11.73 25.20
CA TYR A 221 2.89 -10.49 25.55
C TYR A 221 3.78 -9.50 26.32
N GLY A 222 4.55 -9.97 27.30
CA GLY A 222 5.14 -9.08 28.32
C GLY A 222 6.66 -9.11 28.49
N GLY A 223 7.39 -10.05 27.90
CA GLY A 223 8.80 -10.31 28.27
C GLY A 223 9.83 -9.25 27.85
N ALA A 224 9.48 -8.32 26.96
CA ALA A 224 10.40 -7.33 26.39
C ALA A 224 9.72 -5.96 26.32
N TYR A 225 9.89 -5.10 27.33
CA TYR A 225 9.36 -3.72 27.33
C TYR A 225 7.87 -3.60 26.97
N ASN A 226 7.05 -4.61 27.29
CA ASN A 226 5.65 -4.70 26.89
C ASN A 226 5.41 -4.64 25.36
N MET A 227 6.39 -5.07 24.54
CA MET A 227 6.27 -5.04 23.08
C MET A 227 5.08 -5.85 22.58
N GLY A 228 4.71 -6.96 23.22
CA GLY A 228 3.54 -7.75 22.80
C GLY A 228 2.23 -6.99 22.98
N ARG A 229 2.11 -6.20 24.07
CA ARG A 229 1.02 -5.24 24.27
C ARG A 229 1.01 -4.15 23.21
N GLU A 230 2.18 -3.60 22.89
CA GLU A 230 2.30 -2.56 21.87
C GLU A 230 1.88 -3.07 20.48
N HIS A 231 2.31 -4.28 20.09
CA HIS A 231 1.82 -4.94 18.89
C HIS A 231 0.30 -5.12 18.89
N GLY A 232 -0.29 -5.52 20.03
CA GLY A 232 -1.74 -5.59 20.17
C GLY A 232 -2.45 -4.25 19.93
N ARG A 233 -1.90 -3.15 20.47
CA ARG A 233 -2.42 -1.79 20.26
C ARG A 233 -2.29 -1.33 18.81
N LEU A 234 -1.14 -1.61 18.18
CA LEU A 234 -0.90 -1.27 16.78
C LEU A 234 -1.84 -2.03 15.84
N ILE A 235 -2.16 -3.29 16.16
CA ILE A 235 -3.16 -4.09 15.44
C ILE A 235 -4.54 -3.42 15.55
N GLU A 236 -5.03 -3.16 16.75
CA GLU A 236 -6.35 -2.54 16.98
C GLU A 236 -6.47 -1.12 16.37
N ALA A 237 -5.37 -0.36 16.37
CA ALA A 237 -5.33 0.96 15.76
C ALA A 237 -5.29 0.93 14.23
N THR A 238 -5.05 -0.22 13.61
CA THR A 238 -4.90 -0.35 12.15
C THR A 238 -6.15 -0.91 11.52
N ARG A 239 -6.93 -0.06 10.84
CA ARG A 239 -8.12 -0.50 10.08
C ARG A 239 -7.80 -1.65 9.13
N GLY A 240 -8.60 -2.71 9.25
CA GLY A 240 -8.46 -3.95 8.47
C GLY A 240 -7.60 -5.00 9.15
N LEU A 241 -7.11 -4.75 10.37
CA LEU A 241 -6.55 -5.74 11.27
C LEU A 241 -7.47 -5.85 12.51
N GLU A 242 -7.45 -7.01 13.16
CA GLU A 242 -8.17 -7.26 14.41
C GLU A 242 -7.31 -8.16 15.30
N LEU A 243 -7.18 -7.85 16.59
CA LEU A 243 -6.51 -8.74 17.53
C LEU A 243 -7.54 -9.78 18.02
N VAL A 244 -7.32 -11.05 17.73
CA VAL A 244 -8.23 -12.13 18.13
C VAL A 244 -7.64 -13.08 19.17
N GLY A 245 -6.31 -13.13 19.28
CA GLY A 245 -5.64 -14.07 20.16
C GLY A 245 -4.34 -13.56 20.75
N VAL A 246 -4.11 -13.80 22.04
CA VAL A 246 -2.81 -13.59 22.69
C VAL A 246 -2.34 -14.90 23.32
N CYS A 247 -1.09 -15.24 23.10
CA CYS A 247 -0.45 -16.40 23.67
C CYS A 247 0.79 -16.01 24.47
N ASP A 248 0.90 -16.53 25.68
CA ASP A 248 2.07 -16.41 26.54
C ASP A 248 2.15 -17.67 27.43
N LEU A 249 3.37 -18.03 27.86
CA LEU A 249 3.58 -19.15 28.78
C LEU A 249 3.31 -18.73 30.23
N ASP A 250 3.45 -17.44 30.54
CA ASP A 250 3.22 -16.87 31.86
C ASP A 250 1.74 -16.45 32.02
N SER A 251 1.04 -17.10 32.95
CA SER A 251 -0.39 -16.85 33.22
C SER A 251 -0.66 -15.42 33.70
N THR A 252 0.31 -14.77 34.36
CA THR A 252 0.18 -13.36 34.74
C THR A 252 0.15 -12.46 33.49
N ARG A 253 0.86 -12.82 32.42
CA ARG A 253 0.81 -12.08 31.15
C ARG A 253 -0.50 -12.30 30.40
N LEU A 254 -1.06 -13.50 30.48
CA LEU A 254 -2.39 -13.76 29.93
C LEU A 254 -3.47 -12.94 30.65
N ALA A 255 -3.37 -12.81 31.97
CA ALA A 255 -4.29 -11.97 32.75
C ALA A 255 -4.20 -10.50 32.32
N LEU A 256 -2.98 -9.96 32.19
CA LEU A 256 -2.75 -8.58 31.71
C LEU A 256 -3.27 -8.38 30.28
N ALA A 257 -3.07 -9.35 29.39
CA ALA A 257 -3.61 -9.28 28.03
C ALA A 257 -5.14 -9.22 28.01
N LYS A 258 -5.80 -9.94 28.93
CA LYS A 258 -7.25 -9.92 29.05
C LYS A 258 -7.78 -8.61 29.67
N GLU A 259 -6.99 -7.99 30.55
CA GLU A 259 -7.28 -6.66 31.08
C GLU A 259 -7.15 -5.57 30.01
N ASP A 260 -6.04 -5.55 29.27
CA ASP A 260 -5.80 -4.59 28.20
C ASP A 260 -6.74 -4.78 27.00
N PHE A 261 -7.10 -6.03 26.69
CA PHE A 261 -7.96 -6.41 25.55
C PHE A 261 -9.07 -7.40 25.97
N PRO A 262 -10.18 -6.91 26.56
CA PRO A 262 -11.22 -7.77 27.14
C PRO A 262 -11.89 -8.75 26.17
N SER A 263 -12.00 -8.41 24.88
CA SER A 263 -12.59 -9.26 23.83
C SER A 263 -11.67 -10.39 23.37
N VAL A 264 -10.36 -10.30 23.60
CA VAL A 264 -9.36 -11.19 23.00
C VAL A 264 -9.29 -12.55 23.70
N ALA A 265 -9.16 -13.63 22.94
CA ALA A 265 -8.93 -14.96 23.50
C ALA A 265 -7.47 -15.11 23.96
N VAL A 266 -7.25 -15.71 25.14
CA VAL A 266 -5.91 -15.92 25.69
C VAL A 266 -5.55 -17.39 25.73
N PHE A 267 -4.30 -17.72 25.38
CA PHE A 267 -3.84 -19.09 25.18
C PHE A 267 -2.53 -19.36 25.94
N PRO A 268 -2.46 -20.42 26.77
CA PRO A 268 -1.23 -20.80 27.46
C PRO A 268 -0.24 -21.56 26.54
N SER A 269 -0.57 -21.75 25.26
CA SER A 269 0.25 -22.47 24.31
C SER A 269 -0.06 -22.05 22.88
N TYR A 270 1.00 -21.79 22.10
CA TYR A 270 0.86 -21.41 20.69
C TYR A 270 0.16 -22.50 19.88
N ARG A 271 0.26 -23.77 20.27
CA ARG A 271 -0.42 -24.87 19.58
C ARG A 271 -1.94 -24.73 19.65
N ARG A 272 -2.47 -24.23 20.78
CA ARG A 272 -3.91 -23.96 20.94
C ARG A 272 -4.32 -22.72 20.15
N LEU A 273 -3.51 -21.65 20.19
CA LEU A 273 -3.74 -20.46 19.36
C LEU A 273 -3.83 -20.83 17.86
N LEU A 274 -2.91 -21.67 17.37
CA LEU A 274 -2.88 -22.08 15.96
C LEU A 274 -4.06 -22.96 15.53
N GLN A 275 -4.82 -23.53 16.47
CA GLN A 275 -6.06 -24.27 16.20
C GLN A 275 -7.26 -23.37 15.92
N MET A 276 -7.13 -22.05 16.10
CA MET A 276 -8.17 -21.11 15.70
C MET A 276 -8.33 -21.12 14.18
N ASP A 277 -9.55 -21.42 13.74
CA ASP A 277 -9.98 -21.23 12.34
C ASP A 277 -9.92 -19.74 11.99
N GLU A 278 -10.22 -18.88 12.96
CA GLU A 278 -10.27 -17.43 12.82
C GLU A 278 -8.94 -16.71 13.06
N LEU A 279 -7.83 -17.31 12.63
CA LEU A 279 -6.50 -16.71 12.79
C LEU A 279 -5.79 -16.69 11.43
N ASP A 280 -5.40 -15.52 10.96
CA ASP A 280 -4.80 -15.32 9.64
C ASP A 280 -3.31 -15.00 9.74
N LEU A 281 -2.93 -14.17 10.72
CA LEU A 281 -1.58 -13.65 10.92
C LEU A 281 -1.11 -13.83 12.37
N VAL A 282 0.14 -14.20 12.56
CA VAL A 282 0.77 -14.28 13.89
C VAL A 282 1.97 -13.33 13.97
N VAL A 283 2.04 -12.55 15.04
CA VAL A 283 3.18 -11.71 15.42
C VAL A 283 3.97 -12.39 16.54
N LEU A 284 5.25 -12.70 16.29
CA LEU A 284 6.14 -13.33 17.25
C LEU A 284 6.97 -12.28 17.99
N VAL A 285 6.72 -12.14 19.29
CA VAL A 285 7.40 -11.19 20.20
C VAL A 285 8.05 -11.99 21.34
N THR A 286 8.88 -12.96 20.98
CA THR A 286 9.49 -13.93 21.90
C THR A 286 11.01 -13.74 21.96
N PRO A 287 11.76 -14.45 22.84
CA PRO A 287 13.22 -14.42 22.79
C PRO A 287 13.77 -14.84 21.41
N HIS A 288 14.90 -14.26 20.99
CA HIS A 288 15.38 -14.36 19.61
C HIS A 288 15.60 -15.81 19.14
N ASN A 289 16.09 -16.68 20.04
CA ASN A 289 16.32 -18.09 19.76
C ASN A 289 15.04 -18.91 19.51
N THR A 290 13.85 -18.40 19.83
CA THR A 290 12.59 -19.12 19.58
C THR A 290 11.92 -18.73 18.26
N HIS A 291 12.32 -17.61 17.64
CA HIS A 291 11.67 -17.07 16.43
C HIS A 291 11.60 -18.10 15.29
N ALA A 292 12.72 -18.75 14.98
CA ALA A 292 12.81 -19.64 13.83
C ALA A 292 11.87 -20.85 13.93
N ALA A 293 11.90 -21.53 15.09
CA ALA A 293 11.06 -22.69 15.32
C ALA A 293 9.57 -22.31 15.32
N LEU A 294 9.19 -21.23 16.02
CA LEU A 294 7.81 -20.77 16.09
C LEU A 294 7.29 -20.30 14.73
N ALA A 295 8.08 -19.54 13.97
CA ALA A 295 7.70 -19.07 12.64
C ALA A 295 7.43 -20.23 11.69
N VAL A 296 8.31 -21.23 11.66
CA VAL A 296 8.12 -22.43 10.82
C VAL A 296 6.84 -23.18 11.22
N GLN A 297 6.54 -23.31 12.51
CA GLN A 297 5.31 -23.95 12.98
C GLN A 297 4.06 -23.16 12.56
N CYS A 298 4.06 -21.84 12.73
CA CYS A 298 2.94 -20.98 12.33
C CYS A 298 2.70 -21.02 10.81
N LEU A 299 3.78 -20.92 10.02
CA LEU A 299 3.71 -21.03 8.54
C LEU A 299 3.19 -22.40 8.10
N ASN A 300 3.63 -23.48 8.76
CA ASN A 300 3.17 -24.83 8.45
C ASN A 300 1.69 -25.05 8.78
N ALA A 301 1.18 -24.39 9.83
CA ALA A 301 -0.23 -24.29 10.17
C ALA A 301 -1.02 -23.37 9.22
N GLY A 302 -0.38 -22.85 8.16
CA GLY A 302 -1.01 -22.04 7.15
C GLY A 302 -1.23 -20.58 7.54
N LYS A 303 -0.58 -20.10 8.61
CA LYS A 303 -0.70 -18.71 9.08
C LYS A 303 0.38 -17.83 8.47
N HIS A 304 0.06 -16.56 8.24
CA HIS A 304 1.06 -15.53 7.94
C HIS A 304 1.90 -15.23 9.20
N VAL A 305 3.14 -14.79 9.03
CA VAL A 305 4.04 -14.52 10.18
C VAL A 305 4.73 -13.16 10.05
N ILE A 306 4.68 -12.38 11.12
CA ILE A 306 5.61 -11.28 11.40
C ILE A 306 6.46 -11.70 12.60
N THR A 307 7.78 -11.57 12.50
CA THR A 307 8.66 -11.77 13.65
C THR A 307 9.18 -10.42 14.12
N GLU A 308 9.33 -10.25 15.43
CA GLU A 308 10.22 -9.23 15.96
C GLU A 308 11.64 -9.39 15.40
N LYS A 309 12.39 -8.30 15.45
CA LYS A 309 13.82 -8.34 15.12
C LYS A 309 14.62 -8.94 16.30
N PRO A 310 15.77 -9.55 16.03
CA PRO A 310 16.21 -10.07 14.74
C PRO A 310 15.31 -11.22 14.28
N MET A 311 15.25 -11.45 12.97
CA MET A 311 14.46 -12.53 12.39
C MET A 311 14.72 -13.90 13.05
N CYS A 312 15.99 -14.21 13.32
CA CYS A 312 16.48 -15.41 14.01
C CYS A 312 17.98 -15.24 14.34
N ILE A 313 18.63 -16.27 14.88
CA ILE A 313 20.03 -16.20 15.33
C ILE A 313 21.01 -16.59 14.21
N THR A 314 20.64 -17.53 13.34
CA THR A 314 21.53 -18.08 12.32
C THR A 314 20.98 -17.98 10.89
N VAL A 315 21.88 -17.92 9.91
CA VAL A 315 21.50 -17.95 8.48
C VAL A 315 20.77 -19.24 8.11
N THR A 316 21.16 -20.37 8.71
CA THR A 316 20.49 -21.66 8.50
C THR A 316 19.02 -21.62 8.95
N GLU A 317 18.73 -20.98 10.08
CA GLU A 317 17.36 -20.74 10.55
C GLU A 317 16.59 -19.81 9.61
N ALA A 318 17.19 -18.70 9.18
CA ALA A 318 16.56 -17.76 8.24
C ALA A 318 16.16 -18.48 6.93
N LYS A 319 17.05 -19.29 6.36
CA LYS A 319 16.78 -20.11 5.17
C LYS A 319 15.60 -21.08 5.39
N LYS A 320 15.51 -21.70 6.57
CA LYS A 320 14.38 -22.59 6.92
C LYS A 320 13.06 -21.82 6.97
N MET A 321 13.04 -20.65 7.60
CA MET A 321 11.84 -19.81 7.70
C MET A 321 11.36 -19.34 6.32
N VAL A 322 12.27 -18.78 5.50
CA VAL A 322 11.97 -18.34 4.13
C VAL A 322 11.50 -19.50 3.26
N GLY A 323 12.15 -20.66 3.38
CA GLY A 323 11.74 -21.88 2.66
C GLY A 323 10.34 -22.35 3.04
N ALA A 324 9.98 -22.32 4.33
CA ALA A 324 8.63 -22.66 4.79
C ALA A 324 7.58 -21.69 4.25
N ALA A 325 7.85 -20.38 4.30
CA ALA A 325 6.97 -19.33 3.80
C ALA A 325 6.66 -19.52 2.30
N LYS A 326 7.70 -19.74 1.48
CA LYS A 326 7.56 -20.01 0.05
C LYS A 326 6.75 -21.27 -0.22
N ARG A 327 7.07 -22.40 0.43
CA ARG A 327 6.34 -23.68 0.24
C ARG A 327 4.87 -23.56 0.61
N LYS A 328 4.54 -22.81 1.66
CA LYS A 328 3.18 -22.65 2.17
C LYS A 328 2.43 -21.48 1.50
N LYS A 329 3.10 -20.74 0.60
CA LYS A 329 2.57 -19.52 -0.04
C LYS A 329 2.02 -18.53 1.01
N ARG A 330 2.77 -18.36 2.10
CA ARG A 330 2.44 -17.43 3.19
C ARG A 330 3.49 -16.34 3.29
N MET A 331 3.02 -15.16 3.69
CA MET A 331 3.86 -14.02 4.03
C MET A 331 4.71 -14.33 5.27
N LEU A 332 5.98 -13.99 5.18
CA LEU A 332 6.89 -13.89 6.30
C LEU A 332 7.56 -12.51 6.23
N SER A 333 7.46 -11.75 7.32
CA SER A 333 8.08 -10.42 7.42
C SER A 333 8.76 -10.25 8.78
N VAL A 334 9.69 -9.30 8.85
CA VAL A 334 10.39 -8.92 10.08
C VAL A 334 9.98 -7.50 10.43
N PHE A 335 9.65 -7.26 11.70
CA PHE A 335 9.22 -5.96 12.18
C PHE A 335 10.42 -5.02 12.40
N HIS A 336 10.99 -4.50 11.30
CA HIS A 336 12.10 -3.54 11.31
C HIS A 336 11.64 -2.09 11.61
N ASN A 337 10.90 -1.89 12.71
CA ASN A 337 10.18 -0.63 13.04
C ASN A 337 10.98 0.67 12.86
N ARG A 338 12.31 0.62 12.96
CA ARG A 338 13.19 1.77 12.75
C ARG A 338 13.28 2.27 11.30
N ARG A 339 12.82 1.52 10.30
CA ARG A 339 12.69 2.03 8.92
C ARG A 339 11.67 3.17 8.81
N TRP A 340 10.85 3.36 9.84
CA TRP A 340 9.82 4.38 9.92
C TRP A 340 10.19 5.52 10.87
N ASP A 341 11.38 5.50 11.47
CA ASP A 341 11.87 6.60 12.30
C ASP A 341 11.99 7.88 11.43
N GLY A 342 11.61 9.03 11.99
CA GLY A 342 11.52 10.29 11.23
C GLY A 342 12.87 10.79 10.72
N ASP A 343 13.92 10.54 11.49
CA ASP A 343 15.31 10.81 11.12
C ASP A 343 15.76 9.92 9.94
N TYR A 344 15.50 8.61 10.02
CA TYR A 344 15.86 7.67 8.96
C TYR A 344 15.11 7.95 7.65
N THR A 345 13.80 8.17 7.73
CA THR A 345 13.00 8.50 6.53
C THR A 345 13.42 9.83 5.91
N THR A 346 13.91 10.79 6.71
CA THR A 346 14.50 12.04 6.22
C THR A 346 15.84 11.80 5.53
N LEU A 347 16.74 11.02 6.15
CA LEU A 347 18.02 10.62 5.55
C LEU A 347 17.81 9.94 4.19
N LYS A 348 16.88 8.98 4.12
CA LYS A 348 16.55 8.27 2.88
C LYS A 348 16.09 9.22 1.77
N ARG A 349 15.27 10.22 2.11
CA ARG A 349 14.80 11.24 1.14
C ARG A 349 15.95 12.13 0.63
N ILE A 350 16.83 12.58 1.53
CA ILE A 350 17.99 13.42 1.17
C ILE A 350 18.99 12.66 0.29
N ALA A 351 19.24 11.38 0.62
CA ALA A 351 20.08 10.51 -0.19
C ALA A 351 19.47 10.28 -1.58
N ALA A 352 18.18 9.93 -1.64
CA ALA A 352 17.48 9.70 -2.91
C ALA A 352 17.36 10.96 -3.78
N SER A 353 17.35 12.17 -3.20
CA SER A 353 17.30 13.42 -3.95
C SER A 353 18.64 13.85 -4.55
N GLY A 354 19.73 13.14 -4.25
CA GLY A 354 21.09 13.52 -4.67
C GLY A 354 21.63 14.78 -4.00
N ALA A 355 20.99 15.28 -2.94
CA ALA A 355 21.37 16.55 -2.30
C ALA A 355 22.74 16.49 -1.61
N ILE A 356 23.21 15.29 -1.27
CA ILE A 356 24.51 15.02 -0.63
C ILE A 356 25.48 14.29 -1.58
N GLY A 357 25.14 14.19 -2.86
CA GLY A 357 25.87 13.34 -3.82
C GLY A 357 25.74 11.85 -3.51
N GLU A 358 26.74 11.07 -3.92
CA GLU A 358 26.81 9.64 -3.63
C GLU A 358 27.25 9.40 -2.18
N ILE A 359 26.61 8.44 -1.51
CA ILE A 359 27.00 8.03 -0.16
C ILE A 359 28.36 7.35 -0.24
N PHE A 360 29.38 7.97 0.37
CA PHE A 360 30.73 7.38 0.46
C PHE A 360 31.00 6.70 1.81
N GLN A 361 30.32 7.13 2.89
CA GLN A 361 30.51 6.58 4.24
C GLN A 361 29.23 6.73 5.07
N ILE A 362 28.92 5.69 5.86
CA ILE A 362 27.91 5.75 6.92
C ILE A 362 28.57 5.31 8.21
N GLU A 363 28.47 6.12 9.26
CA GLU A 363 28.95 5.79 10.60
C GLU A 363 27.77 5.82 11.57
N VAL A 364 27.67 4.78 12.41
CA VAL A 364 26.64 4.69 13.45
C VAL A 364 27.28 4.25 14.74
N PHE A 365 26.98 4.99 15.80
CA PHE A 365 27.32 4.64 17.17
C PHE A 365 26.04 4.40 17.97
N SER A 366 25.99 3.25 18.66
CA SER A 366 24.97 2.96 19.66
C SER A 366 25.63 2.27 20.83
N GLY A 367 25.59 2.90 21.99
CA GLY A 367 26.24 2.39 23.17
C GLY A 367 26.03 3.28 24.38
N GLY A 368 26.36 2.73 25.54
CA GLY A 368 26.34 3.41 26.83
C GLY A 368 27.34 2.76 27.79
N TYR A 369 27.42 3.31 28.99
CA TYR A 369 28.39 2.87 30.02
C TYR A 369 27.81 1.84 31.00
N GLU A 370 26.51 1.56 30.93
CA GLU A 370 25.81 0.69 31.87
C GLU A 370 26.07 -0.80 31.63
N HIS A 371 25.94 -1.61 32.68
CA HIS A 371 25.97 -3.06 32.57
C HIS A 371 24.70 -3.54 31.85
N PRO A 372 24.80 -4.40 30.82
CA PRO A 372 23.61 -5.01 30.22
C PRO A 372 22.87 -5.81 31.30
N GLY A 373 21.59 -5.53 31.55
CA GLY A 373 20.84 -6.04 32.70
C GLY A 373 20.80 -7.58 32.84
N TRP A 374 20.15 -8.12 33.86
CA TRP A 374 20.26 -9.56 34.21
C TRP A 374 19.29 -10.51 33.47
N TRP A 375 18.73 -10.07 32.36
CA TRP A 375 17.71 -10.81 31.61
C TRP A 375 18.27 -11.50 30.35
N TRP A 376 17.41 -12.24 29.65
CA TRP A 376 17.78 -13.08 28.51
C TRP A 376 18.52 -12.35 27.37
N ARG A 377 18.37 -11.03 27.22
CA ARG A 377 19.12 -10.25 26.22
C ARG A 377 20.63 -10.24 26.49
N SER A 378 21.03 -10.41 27.74
CA SER A 378 22.42 -10.52 28.17
C SER A 378 22.97 -11.93 28.06
N ASP A 379 22.11 -12.93 27.80
CA ASP A 379 22.55 -14.29 27.47
C ASP A 379 22.75 -14.42 25.95
N LYS A 380 24.02 -14.54 25.54
CA LYS A 380 24.38 -14.70 24.13
C LYS A 380 23.74 -15.92 23.46
N LYS A 381 23.46 -17.00 24.20
CA LYS A 381 22.79 -18.20 23.65
C LYS A 381 21.32 -17.95 23.33
N ILE A 382 20.69 -16.98 23.99
CA ILE A 382 19.29 -16.62 23.78
C ILE A 382 19.18 -15.46 22.79
N SER A 383 19.96 -14.40 22.95
CA SER A 383 19.82 -13.16 22.18
C SER A 383 20.71 -13.06 20.95
N GLY A 384 21.81 -13.82 20.88
CA GLY A 384 22.89 -13.61 19.90
C GLY A 384 23.87 -12.49 20.29
N GLY A 385 23.54 -11.69 21.31
CA GLY A 385 24.33 -10.56 21.79
C GLY A 385 23.93 -9.21 21.17
N CYS A 386 24.68 -8.16 21.49
CA CYS A 386 24.36 -6.78 21.10
C CYS A 386 24.25 -6.58 19.58
N LEU A 387 25.08 -7.29 18.80
CA LEU A 387 25.03 -7.20 17.33
C LEU A 387 23.70 -7.71 16.77
N HIS A 388 23.11 -8.76 17.35
CA HIS A 388 21.80 -9.26 16.93
C HIS A 388 20.66 -8.36 17.40
N ASP A 389 20.77 -7.78 18.60
CA ASP A 389 19.72 -6.93 19.15
C ASP A 389 19.70 -5.55 18.48
N TRP A 390 20.80 -4.79 18.56
CA TRP A 390 20.89 -3.44 18.01
C TRP A 390 21.45 -3.41 16.59
N GLY A 391 22.48 -4.21 16.31
CA GLY A 391 23.12 -4.23 14.99
C GLY A 391 22.16 -4.62 13.86
N ALA A 392 21.13 -5.43 14.13
CA ALA A 392 20.08 -5.76 13.16
C ALA A 392 19.33 -4.53 12.64
N HIS A 393 19.22 -3.44 13.42
CA HIS A 393 18.64 -2.20 12.94
C HIS A 393 19.58 -1.45 11.99
N PHE A 394 20.86 -1.31 12.37
CA PHE A 394 21.80 -0.50 11.60
C PHE A 394 22.25 -1.19 10.31
N ILE A 395 22.46 -2.51 10.35
CA ILE A 395 22.74 -3.29 9.14
C ILE A 395 21.56 -3.21 8.17
N ASP A 396 20.32 -3.25 8.68
CA ASP A 396 19.12 -3.08 7.87
C ASP A 396 19.08 -1.70 7.18
N TRP A 397 19.40 -0.63 7.91
CA TRP A 397 19.54 0.71 7.35
C TRP A 397 20.64 0.81 6.28
N PHE A 398 21.80 0.20 6.51
CA PHE A 398 22.90 0.24 5.53
C PHE A 398 22.50 -0.44 4.22
N LEU A 399 21.85 -1.61 4.31
CA LEU A 399 21.37 -2.34 3.14
C LEU A 399 20.23 -1.63 2.40
N ASP A 400 19.44 -0.80 3.09
CA ASP A 400 18.34 -0.04 2.49
C ASP A 400 18.79 1.32 1.92
N LEU A 401 19.89 1.92 2.44
CA LEU A 401 20.48 3.16 1.92
C LEU A 401 21.49 2.93 0.79
N ILE A 402 22.21 1.79 0.79
CA ILE A 402 23.25 1.48 -0.19
C ILE A 402 22.76 0.33 -1.08
N PRO A 403 22.30 0.62 -2.32
CA PRO A 403 21.77 -0.40 -3.23
C PRO A 403 22.89 -1.20 -3.92
N SER A 404 23.86 -1.69 -3.16
CA SER A 404 25.00 -2.47 -3.63
C SER A 404 25.21 -3.71 -2.75
N PRO A 405 25.65 -4.85 -3.31
CA PRO A 405 26.04 -6.00 -2.51
C PRO A 405 27.15 -5.67 -1.51
N VAL A 406 27.06 -6.25 -0.31
CA VAL A 406 28.17 -6.21 0.66
C VAL A 406 29.34 -7.02 0.09
N ILE A 407 30.50 -6.38 -0.03
CA ILE A 407 31.72 -7.00 -0.61
C ILE A 407 32.58 -7.64 0.48
N ASP A 408 32.78 -6.94 1.60
CA ASP A 408 33.61 -7.41 2.72
C ASP A 408 33.02 -6.97 4.06
N VAL A 409 33.31 -7.75 5.12
CA VAL A 409 32.89 -7.46 6.50
C VAL A 409 34.02 -7.80 7.45
N ALA A 410 34.53 -6.79 8.16
CA ALA A 410 35.48 -6.94 9.24
C ALA A 410 34.86 -6.51 10.58
N GLY A 411 35.31 -7.10 11.68
CA GLY A 411 34.80 -6.73 13.00
C GLY A 411 35.67 -7.24 14.15
N HIS A 412 35.60 -6.53 15.27
CA HIS A 412 36.28 -6.88 16.52
C HIS A 412 35.26 -7.01 17.63
N PHE A 413 35.29 -8.14 18.34
CA PHE A 413 34.42 -8.39 19.48
C PHE A 413 35.26 -8.40 20.75
N HIS A 414 35.01 -7.43 21.62
CA HIS A 414 35.59 -7.44 22.96
C HIS A 414 34.66 -8.22 23.87
N LYS A 415 35.17 -9.28 24.48
CA LYS A 415 34.49 -9.95 25.58
C LYS A 415 34.53 -8.98 26.76
N ARG A 416 33.37 -8.57 27.27
CA ARG A 416 33.29 -8.08 28.66
C ARG A 416 33.18 -9.29 29.57
#